data_AF-A0A4P6P8B0-F1
#
_entry.id   AF-A0A4P6P8B0-F1
#
_cell.length_a   1.000
_cell.length_b   1.000
_cell.length_c   1.000
_cell.angle_alpha   90.00
_cell.angle_beta   90.00
_cell.angle_gamma   90.00
#
_symmetry.space_group_name_H-M   'P 1'
#
loop_
_entity.id
_entity.type
_entity.pdbx_description
1 polymer ?
#
loop_
_entity_poly.entity_id
_entity_poly.type
_entity_poly.pdbx_seq_one_letter_code
_entity_poly.pdbx_strand_id
1 'polypeptide(L)'
;MKNFLAMFMLATLAACGSTSQPSSYSSETQCDDSNWQNVGYKVAMAGKSVRTFNQLKESCKDAIVPEARSTYLAGYQQGIKEFCSFENGLQQGKEGKLDATVCPKELRAEFERGYNIAAKAVEMQNEKAKRAADREQMRQQQTSDLIGAGRSQ
;
A
#
# COMPACT_ATOMS: atom_id res chain seq x y z
N MET A 1 -47.37 21.39 34.83
CA MET A 1 -47.21 20.28 35.79
C MET A 1 -47.82 19.01 35.23
N LYS A 2 -47.00 18.10 34.70
CA LYS A 2 -47.25 16.65 34.64
C LYS A 2 -46.12 15.96 33.86
N ASN A 3 -45.31 15.22 34.62
CA ASN A 3 -44.77 13.88 34.33
C ASN A 3 -43.87 13.81 33.08
N PHE A 4 -42.53 13.88 33.15
CA PHE A 4 -41.61 12.98 33.87
C PHE A 4 -42.10 11.53 33.89
N LEU A 5 -42.13 10.89 32.72
CA LEU A 5 -42.24 9.44 32.54
C LEU A 5 -41.96 9.11 31.06
N ALA A 6 -40.72 8.76 30.75
CA ALA A 6 -40.38 7.77 29.73
C ALA A 6 -38.86 7.63 29.69
N MET A 7 -38.39 6.79 30.60
CA MET A 7 -37.18 5.99 30.54
C MET A 7 -36.86 5.57 29.09
N PHE A 8 -36.07 6.37 28.37
CA PHE A 8 -35.41 5.96 27.12
C PHE A 8 -34.09 5.28 27.49
N MET A 9 -34.23 4.11 28.11
CA MET A 9 -33.13 3.21 28.43
C MET A 9 -33.34 1.99 27.54
N LEU A 10 -32.80 2.06 26.32
CA LEU A 10 -32.47 0.90 25.49
C LEU A 10 -31.35 1.32 24.54
N ALA A 11 -30.15 1.47 25.12
CA ALA A 11 -28.91 1.57 24.39
C ALA A 11 -28.55 0.18 23.83
N THR A 12 -29.08 -0.17 22.66
CA THR A 12 -28.51 -1.27 21.86
C THR A 12 -27.47 -0.66 20.92
N LEU A 13 -26.25 -0.43 21.44
CA LEU A 13 -25.07 -0.33 20.60
C LEU A 13 -24.87 -1.70 19.94
N ALA A 14 -25.45 -1.89 18.76
CA ALA A 14 -24.94 -2.87 17.81
C ALA A 14 -23.57 -2.34 17.36
N ALA A 15 -22.52 -2.76 18.06
CA ALA A 15 -21.16 -2.53 17.63
C ALA A 15 -21.00 -3.18 16.25
N CYS A 16 -20.90 -2.35 15.21
CA CYS A 16 -20.40 -2.76 13.92
C CYS A 16 -18.97 -3.27 14.12
N GLY A 17 -18.81 -4.56 14.36
CA GLY A 17 -17.55 -5.27 14.26
C GLY A 17 -17.13 -5.41 12.80
N SER A 18 -17.03 -4.31 12.06
CA SER A 18 -16.25 -4.27 10.83
C SER A 18 -14.79 -4.12 11.24
N THR A 19 -14.20 -5.23 11.70
CA THR A 19 -12.76 -5.40 11.56
C THR A 19 -12.51 -5.60 10.07
N SER A 20 -12.46 -4.51 9.32
CA SER A 20 -11.69 -4.47 8.09
C SER A 20 -10.23 -4.67 8.50
N GLN A 21 -9.84 -5.94 8.62
CA GLN A 21 -8.44 -6.33 8.66
C GLN A 21 -7.77 -5.61 7.47
N PRO A 22 -6.68 -4.85 7.70
CA PRO A 22 -5.90 -4.33 6.60
C PRO A 22 -5.47 -5.51 5.75
N SER A 23 -5.65 -5.39 4.44
CA SER A 23 -5.39 -6.37 3.39
C SER A 23 -4.04 -7.09 3.59
N SER A 24 -4.05 -8.15 4.39
CA SER A 24 -3.10 -9.23 4.26
C SER A 24 -3.47 -9.88 2.95
N TYR A 25 -2.56 -9.86 1.98
CA TYR A 25 -2.54 -10.83 0.90
C TYR A 25 -2.45 -12.20 1.59
N SER A 26 -3.61 -12.70 2.02
CA SER A 26 -3.80 -14.00 2.58
C SER A 26 -3.32 -14.95 1.50
N SER A 27 -2.55 -15.93 1.93
CA SER A 27 -2.40 -17.19 1.22
C SER A 27 -3.75 -17.90 1.11
N GLU A 28 -4.78 -17.23 0.59
CA GLU A 28 -5.91 -17.93 -0.01
C GLU A 28 -5.28 -18.82 -1.06
N THR A 29 -5.29 -20.09 -0.69
CA THR A 29 -4.40 -21.13 -1.11
C THR A 29 -4.50 -21.26 -2.63
N GLN A 30 -3.49 -20.78 -3.36
CA GLN A 30 -3.32 -21.03 -4.80
C GLN A 30 -3.02 -22.50 -5.09
N CYS A 31 -3.50 -23.41 -4.24
CA CYS A 31 -3.36 -24.85 -4.39
C CYS A 31 -4.31 -25.39 -5.46
N ASP A 32 -5.36 -24.65 -5.80
CA ASP A 32 -6.26 -24.95 -6.92
C ASP A 32 -5.72 -24.43 -8.27
N ASP A 33 -4.68 -23.59 -8.26
CA ASP A 33 -4.05 -23.10 -9.50
C ASP A 33 -3.08 -24.16 -10.02
N SER A 34 -3.50 -24.90 -11.06
CA SER A 34 -2.63 -25.85 -11.77
C SER A 34 -1.44 -25.18 -12.48
N ASN A 35 -1.44 -23.85 -12.63
CA ASN A 35 -0.39 -23.09 -13.28
C ASN A 35 0.58 -22.47 -12.27
N TRP A 36 1.51 -23.29 -11.79
CA TRP A 36 2.56 -22.87 -10.87
C TRP A 36 3.48 -21.77 -11.41
N GLN A 37 3.63 -21.64 -12.74
CA GLN A 37 4.35 -20.53 -13.34
C GLN A 37 3.64 -19.19 -13.09
N ASN A 38 2.32 -19.13 -13.27
CA ASN A 38 1.52 -17.95 -12.95
C ASN A 38 1.58 -17.62 -11.45
N VAL A 39 1.53 -18.63 -10.58
CA VAL A 39 1.73 -18.47 -9.13
C VAL A 39 3.08 -17.79 -8.85
N GLY A 40 4.16 -18.30 -9.43
CA GLY A 40 5.51 -17.73 -9.28
C GLY A 40 5.60 -16.27 -9.74
N TYR A 41 5.03 -15.98 -10.91
CA TYR A 41 4.96 -14.63 -11.45
C TYR A 41 4.23 -13.67 -10.51
N LYS A 42 3.04 -14.04 -10.03
CA LYS A 42 2.25 -13.23 -9.10
C LYS A 42 2.97 -12.99 -7.77
N VAL A 43 3.67 -14.00 -7.24
CA VAL A 43 4.45 -13.85 -6.01
C VAL A 43 5.58 -12.83 -6.22
N ALA A 44 6.29 -12.89 -7.34
CA ALA A 44 7.34 -11.93 -7.66
C ALA A 44 6.79 -10.50 -7.82
N MET A 45 5.67 -10.34 -8.55
CA MET A 45 5.01 -9.05 -8.74
C MET A 45 4.42 -8.46 -7.45
N ALA A 46 4.14 -9.31 -6.45
CA ALA A 46 3.75 -8.88 -5.12
C ALA A 46 4.95 -8.48 -4.23
N GLY A 47 6.18 -8.47 -4.76
CA GLY A 47 7.40 -8.15 -4.00
C GLY A 47 7.81 -9.22 -3.00
N LYS A 48 7.23 -10.42 -3.08
CA LYS A 48 7.49 -11.50 -2.10
C LYS A 48 8.71 -12.32 -2.48
N SER A 49 9.35 -12.90 -1.47
CA SER A 49 10.53 -13.76 -1.66
C SER A 49 10.20 -15.00 -2.50
N VAL A 50 11.15 -15.43 -3.35
CA VAL A 50 11.11 -16.74 -4.02
C VAL A 50 10.91 -17.90 -3.05
N ARG A 51 11.30 -17.72 -1.79
CA ARG A 51 11.14 -18.71 -0.71
C ARG A 51 9.68 -18.92 -0.29
N THR A 52 8.75 -18.08 -0.73
CA THR A 52 7.30 -18.29 -0.53
C THR A 52 6.84 -19.65 -1.07
N PHE A 53 7.53 -20.23 -2.06
CA PHE A 53 7.29 -21.60 -2.48
C PHE A 53 7.35 -22.63 -1.34
N ASN A 54 8.23 -22.44 -0.34
CA ASN A 54 8.30 -23.35 0.80
C ASN A 54 7.01 -23.32 1.63
N GLN A 55 6.43 -22.14 1.82
CA GLN A 55 5.15 -21.99 2.51
C GLN A 55 4.02 -22.61 1.69
N LEU A 56 4.00 -22.38 0.37
CA LEU A 56 3.03 -22.98 -0.54
C LEU A 56 3.11 -24.51 -0.51
N LYS A 57 4.31 -25.08 -0.45
CA LYS A 57 4.52 -26.52 -0.36
C LYS A 57 3.92 -27.11 0.93
N GLU A 58 4.13 -26.47 2.07
CA GLU A 58 3.57 -26.93 3.36
C GLU A 58 2.04 -26.78 3.41
N SER A 59 1.49 -25.73 2.79
CA SER A 59 0.04 -25.48 2.77
C SER A 59 -0.71 -26.35 1.76
N CYS A 60 -0.13 -26.59 0.57
CA CYS A 60 -0.81 -27.27 -0.54
C CYS A 60 -0.61 -28.79 -0.56
N LYS A 61 0.43 -29.30 0.10
CA LYS A 61 0.73 -30.74 0.25
C LYS A 61 0.49 -31.54 -1.05
N ASP A 62 -0.60 -32.30 -1.11
CA ASP A 62 -0.92 -33.23 -2.19
C ASP A 62 -1.23 -32.53 -3.53
N ALA A 63 -1.51 -31.22 -3.53
CA ALA A 63 -1.69 -30.43 -4.75
C ALA A 63 -0.36 -30.03 -5.44
N ILE A 64 0.79 -30.30 -4.82
CA ILE A 64 2.11 -30.02 -5.41
C ILE A 64 2.47 -31.12 -6.42
N VAL A 65 2.40 -30.80 -7.70
CA VAL A 65 2.88 -31.67 -8.79
C VAL A 65 4.41 -31.65 -8.90
N PRO A 66 5.06 -32.69 -9.47
CA PRO A 66 6.52 -32.77 -9.55
C PRO A 66 7.20 -31.55 -10.21
N GLU A 67 6.56 -30.96 -11.23
CA GLU A 67 7.06 -29.82 -11.99
C GLU A 67 6.71 -28.46 -11.35
N ALA A 68 5.95 -28.44 -10.25
CA ALA A 68 5.47 -27.21 -9.62
C ALA A 68 6.61 -26.26 -9.25
N ARG A 69 7.72 -26.81 -8.74
CA ARG A 69 8.86 -25.99 -8.32
C ARG A 69 9.58 -25.34 -9.50
N SER A 70 9.85 -26.09 -10.57
CA SER A 70 10.60 -25.57 -11.71
C SER A 70 9.80 -24.51 -12.46
N THR A 71 8.51 -24.76 -12.67
CA THR A 71 7.58 -23.82 -13.32
C THR A 71 7.36 -22.56 -12.47
N TYR A 72 7.18 -22.69 -11.15
CA TYR A 72 7.15 -21.56 -10.22
C TYR A 72 8.39 -20.68 -10.32
N LEU A 73 9.59 -21.28 -10.32
CA LEU A 73 10.84 -20.53 -10.41
C LEU A 73 10.95 -19.78 -11.74
N ALA A 74 10.51 -20.39 -12.85
CA ALA A 74 10.50 -19.74 -14.16
C ALA A 74 9.58 -18.51 -14.16
N GLY A 75 8.36 -18.64 -13.64
CA GLY A 75 7.43 -17.52 -13.52
C GLY A 75 7.93 -16.42 -12.58
N TYR A 76 8.53 -16.82 -11.45
CA TYR A 76 9.12 -15.88 -10.50
C TYR A 76 10.27 -15.08 -11.15
N GLN A 77 11.14 -15.75 -11.90
CA GLN A 77 12.25 -15.09 -12.59
C GLN A 77 11.78 -14.09 -13.65
N GLN A 78 10.64 -14.36 -14.30
CA GLN A 78 10.01 -13.40 -15.19
C GLN A 78 9.47 -12.20 -14.40
N GLY A 79 8.61 -12.44 -13.41
CA GLY A 79 7.96 -11.37 -12.65
C GLY A 79 8.94 -10.50 -11.87
N ILE A 80 10.04 -11.06 -11.36
CA ILE A 80 11.00 -10.27 -10.57
C ILE A 80 11.76 -9.24 -11.41
N LYS A 81 11.95 -9.50 -12.71
CA LYS A 81 12.56 -8.53 -13.63
C LYS A 81 11.64 -7.33 -13.84
N GLU A 82 10.34 -7.58 -13.92
CA GLU A 82 9.33 -6.55 -14.09
C GLU A 82 9.10 -5.77 -12.79
N PHE A 83 9.01 -6.47 -11.65
CA PHE A 83 8.89 -5.83 -10.34
C PHE A 83 10.10 -4.95 -10.01
N CYS A 84 11.31 -5.41 -10.31
CA CYS A 84 12.55 -4.66 -10.05
C CYS A 84 12.96 -3.76 -11.22
N SER A 85 12.01 -3.35 -12.06
CA SER A 85 12.24 -2.39 -13.13
C SER A 85 12.32 -0.94 -12.61
N PHE A 86 12.94 -0.08 -13.41
CA PHE A 86 12.96 1.36 -13.15
C PHE A 86 11.54 1.95 -13.12
N GLU A 87 10.68 1.49 -14.02
CA GLU A 87 9.28 1.93 -14.15
C GLU A 87 8.45 1.58 -12.91
N ASN A 88 8.59 0.35 -12.41
CA ASN A 88 7.92 -0.03 -11.16
C ASN A 88 8.50 0.72 -9.96
N GLY A 89 9.82 0.99 -9.96
CA GLY A 89 10.46 1.87 -9.00
C GLY A 89 9.82 3.26 -8.96
N LEU A 90 9.61 3.89 -10.12
CA LEU A 90 8.91 5.18 -10.23
C LEU A 90 7.50 5.11 -9.62
N GLN A 91 6.75 4.04 -9.90
CA GLN A 91 5.41 3.88 -9.36
C GLN A 91 5.42 3.77 -7.84
N GLN A 92 6.28 2.91 -7.29
CA GLN A 92 6.41 2.73 -5.85
C GLN A 92 6.95 3.97 -5.13
N GLY A 93 7.82 4.74 -5.78
CA GLY A 93 8.31 6.01 -5.25
C GLY A 93 7.22 7.08 -5.10
N LYS A 94 6.20 7.08 -5.99
CA LYS A 94 5.02 7.95 -5.83
C LYS A 94 4.17 7.55 -4.62
N GLU A 95 4.15 6.26 -4.30
CA GLU A 95 3.38 5.71 -3.18
C GLU A 95 4.14 5.73 -1.85
N GLY A 96 5.46 6.01 -1.87
CA GLY A 96 6.32 6.02 -0.68
C GLY A 96 6.57 4.63 -0.08
N LYS A 97 6.41 3.57 -0.87
CA LYS A 97 6.63 2.17 -0.44
C LYS A 97 7.95 1.68 -1.00
N LEU A 98 9.04 1.71 -0.23
CA LEU A 98 10.30 1.12 -0.68
C LEU A 98 10.31 -0.38 -0.38
N ASP A 99 10.17 -1.22 -1.40
CA ASP A 99 10.44 -2.66 -1.28
C ASP A 99 11.44 -3.14 -2.33
N ALA A 100 12.73 -2.89 -2.05
CA ALA A 100 13.84 -3.30 -2.91
C ALA A 100 14.56 -4.57 -2.40
N THR A 101 14.11 -5.12 -1.27
CA THR A 101 14.81 -6.22 -0.57
C THR A 101 14.80 -7.52 -1.38
N VAL A 102 13.69 -7.75 -2.08
CA VAL A 102 13.47 -8.89 -2.96
C VAL A 102 14.28 -8.80 -4.26
N CYS A 103 14.72 -7.59 -4.65
CA CYS A 103 15.41 -7.38 -5.90
C CYS A 103 16.83 -7.96 -5.88
N PRO A 104 17.22 -8.76 -6.91
CA PRO A 104 18.60 -9.15 -7.14
C PRO A 104 19.52 -7.92 -7.25
N LYS A 105 20.81 -8.11 -6.92
CA LYS A 105 21.79 -7.02 -6.88
C LYS A 105 21.86 -6.25 -8.20
N GLU A 106 21.72 -6.96 -9.31
CA GLU A 106 21.82 -6.43 -10.68
C GLU A 106 20.63 -5.54 -11.04
N LEU A 107 19.44 -5.81 -10.49
CA LEU A 107 18.21 -5.08 -10.80
C LEU A 107 17.90 -3.99 -9.77
N ARG A 108 18.37 -4.16 -8.54
CA ARG A 108 18.08 -3.27 -7.41
C ARG A 108 18.42 -1.81 -7.70
N ALA A 109 19.57 -1.55 -8.34
CA ALA A 109 20.03 -0.19 -8.60
C ALA A 109 19.09 0.59 -9.53
N GLU A 110 18.50 -0.07 -10.53
CA GLU A 110 17.56 0.57 -11.46
C GLU A 110 16.22 0.85 -10.78
N PHE A 111 15.68 -0.12 -10.03
CA PHE A 111 14.48 0.06 -9.22
C PHE A 111 14.62 1.22 -8.22
N GLU A 112 15.71 1.25 -7.43
CA GLU A 112 15.99 2.29 -6.45
C GLU A 112 16.15 3.67 -7.10
N ARG A 113 16.75 3.74 -8.30
CA ARG A 113 16.85 5.00 -9.04
C ARG A 113 15.47 5.54 -9.39
N GLY A 114 14.58 4.69 -9.93
CA GLY A 114 13.20 5.06 -10.23
C GLY A 114 12.46 5.54 -8.98
N TYR A 115 12.56 4.77 -7.90
CA TYR A 115 11.97 5.11 -6.61
C TYR A 115 12.40 6.49 -6.11
N ASN A 116 13.71 6.74 -6.05
CA ASN A 116 14.26 7.98 -5.51
C ASN A 116 13.85 9.21 -6.33
N ILE A 117 13.79 9.09 -7.65
CA ILE A 117 13.32 10.17 -8.54
C ILE A 117 11.87 10.52 -8.22
N ALA A 118 10.99 9.52 -8.16
CA ALA A 118 9.58 9.73 -7.90
C ALA A 118 9.32 10.25 -6.47
N ALA A 119 9.98 9.68 -5.47
CA ALA A 119 9.85 10.09 -4.07
C ALA A 119 10.27 11.56 -3.88
N LYS A 120 11.40 11.97 -4.49
CA LYS A 120 11.85 13.37 -4.46
C LYS A 120 10.87 14.30 -5.18
N ALA A 121 10.26 13.86 -6.27
CA ALA A 121 9.25 14.65 -6.97
C ALA A 121 8.01 14.89 -6.08
N VAL A 122 7.54 13.86 -5.37
CA VAL A 122 6.43 13.98 -4.41
C VAL A 122 6.80 14.92 -3.26
N GLU A 123 8.00 14.79 -2.69
CA GLU A 123 8.51 15.68 -1.65
C GLU A 123 8.46 17.16 -2.10
N MET A 124 9.04 17.46 -3.26
CA MET A 124 9.02 18.82 -3.81
C MET A 124 7.59 19.34 -4.08
N GLN A 125 6.66 18.47 -4.49
CA GLN A 125 5.26 18.86 -4.69
C GLN A 125 4.58 19.18 -3.36
N ASN A 126 4.80 18.36 -2.34
CA ASN A 126 4.25 18.57 -0.99
C ASN A 126 4.80 19.86 -0.37
N GLU A 127 6.08 20.15 -0.53
CA GLU A 127 6.68 21.41 -0.07
C GLU A 127 6.06 22.62 -0.77
N LYS A 128 5.86 22.55 -2.09
CA LYS A 128 5.20 23.62 -2.86
C LYS A 128 3.75 23.83 -2.42
N ALA A 129 3.02 22.74 -2.21
CA ALA A 129 1.63 22.77 -1.74
C ALA A 129 1.56 23.40 -0.35
N LYS A 130 2.45 23.01 0.57
CA LYS A 130 2.55 23.59 1.90
C LYS A 130 2.82 25.09 1.85
N ARG A 131 3.84 25.52 1.09
CA ARG A 131 4.15 26.95 0.93
C ARG A 131 2.99 27.74 0.33
N ALA A 132 2.19 27.13 -0.54
CA ALA A 132 1.00 27.77 -1.10
C ALA A 132 -0.12 27.92 -0.06
N ALA A 133 -0.35 26.88 0.75
CA ALA A 133 -1.30 26.91 1.85
C ALA A 133 -0.91 27.95 2.92
N ASP A 134 0.37 28.01 3.30
CA ASP A 134 0.89 28.98 4.29
C ASP A 134 0.65 30.43 3.81
N ARG A 135 0.91 30.71 2.52
CA ARG A 135 0.66 32.04 1.93
C ARG A 135 -0.82 32.42 1.96
N GLU A 136 -1.70 31.46 1.73
CA GLU A 136 -3.14 31.69 1.76
C GLU A 136 -3.63 31.94 3.20
N GLN A 137 -3.15 31.15 4.16
CA GLN A 137 -3.45 31.37 5.59
C GLN A 137 -3.01 32.76 6.06
N MET A 138 -1.82 33.22 5.67
CA MET A 138 -1.35 34.57 6.01
C MET A 138 -2.26 35.67 5.44
N ARG A 139 -2.77 35.50 4.21
CA ARG A 139 -3.72 36.45 3.61
C ARG A 139 -5.06 36.48 4.35
N GLN A 140 -5.57 35.31 4.75
CA GLN A 140 -6.80 35.20 5.50
C GLN A 140 -6.66 35.82 6.90
N GLN A 141 -5.53 35.58 7.57
CA GLN A 141 -5.23 36.19 8.87
C GLN A 141 -5.18 37.72 8.76
N GLN A 142 -4.43 38.26 7.79
CA GLN A 142 -4.37 39.70 7.55
C GLN A 142 -5.76 40.30 7.29
N THR A 143 -6.60 39.60 6.53
CA THR A 143 -7.98 40.04 6.25
C THR A 143 -8.84 40.03 7.53
N SER A 144 -8.72 38.99 8.36
CA SER A 144 -9.43 38.90 9.64
C SER A 144 -9.02 40.01 10.61
N ASP A 145 -7.72 40.29 10.69
CA ASP A 145 -7.17 41.35 11.57
C ASP A 145 -7.70 42.74 11.15
N LEU A 146 -7.79 43.00 9.84
CA LEU A 146 -8.37 44.24 9.31
C LEU A 146 -9.86 44.39 9.64
N ILE A 147 -10.64 43.31 9.52
CA ILE A 147 -12.07 43.30 9.88
C ILE A 147 -12.25 43.52 11.39
N GLY A 148 -11.42 42.87 12.21
CA GLY A 148 -11.44 43.02 13.67
C GLY A 148 -11.15 44.46 14.12
N ALA A 149 -10.13 45.09 13.52
CA ALA A 149 -9.79 46.49 13.79
C ALA A 149 -10.94 47.45 13.45
N GLY A 150 -11.65 47.22 12.34
CA GLY A 150 -12.78 48.05 11.92
C GLY A 150 -14.03 47.95 12.81
N ARG A 151 -14.22 46.84 13.54
CA ARG A 151 -15.36 46.64 14.46
C ARG A 151 -15.15 47.25 15.85
N SER A 152 -13.93 47.73 16.13
CA SER A 152 -13.54 48.27 17.44
C SER A 152 -13.72 49.80 17.55
N GLN A 153 -14.25 50.44 16.51
CA GLN A 153 -14.63 51.86 16.45
C GLN A 153 -16.15 51.98 16.36
#